data_AF-A0A954UP33-F1
#
_entry.id   AF-A0A954UP33-F1
#
_cell.length_a   1.000
_cell.length_b   1.000
_cell.length_c   1.000
_cell.angle_alpha   90.00
_cell.angle_beta   90.00
_cell.angle_gamma   90.00
#
_symmetry.space_group_name_H-M   'P 1'
#
loop_
_entity.id
_entity.type
_entity.pdbx_description
1 polymer ?
#
loop_
_entity_poly.entity_id
_entity_poly.type
_entity_poly.pdbx_seq_one_letter_code
_entity_poly.pdbx_strand_id
1 'polypeptide(L)'
;MSDKQDGLLRFECPSGHRLKANPRHAGRAVCCPACGGKTTVPTPDVKDESFSASAVVRLLEESKSSSSVLRRRDLESQQRAQEIAQLKTACPRCHELIASSSRICPHCKLYLAAPDQTRLGSMFRRAFG
;
A
#
# COMPACT_ATOMS: atom_id res chain seq x y z
N MET A 1 30.68 10.16 -4.21
CA MET A 1 31.19 10.18 -2.82
C MET A 1 29.98 10.23 -1.93
N SER A 2 29.58 9.08 -1.37
CA SER A 2 28.27 8.89 -0.76
C SER A 2 28.22 9.44 0.68
N ASP A 3 27.26 10.33 0.90
CA ASP A 3 26.88 10.96 2.16
C ASP A 3 26.72 9.95 3.30
N LYS A 4 27.65 9.97 4.26
CA LYS A 4 27.48 9.32 5.56
C LYS A 4 26.46 10.12 6.36
N GLN A 5 25.27 9.58 6.53
CA GLN A 5 24.30 10.05 7.51
C GLN A 5 24.85 9.72 8.90
N ASP A 6 25.67 10.63 9.40
CA ASP A 6 26.30 10.56 10.71
C ASP A 6 25.23 10.86 11.76
N GLY A 7 24.69 9.80 12.37
CA GLY A 7 23.67 9.86 13.41
C GLY A 7 24.21 10.45 14.72
N LEU A 8 24.48 11.76 14.75
CA LEU A 8 24.98 12.45 15.93
C LEU A 8 23.90 12.57 17.01
N LEU A 9 24.26 12.18 18.23
CA LEU A 9 23.50 12.41 19.44
C LEU A 9 23.63 13.87 19.88
N ARG A 10 22.50 14.50 20.19
CA ARG A 10 22.41 15.90 20.63
C ARG A 10 22.14 15.92 22.14
N PHE A 11 22.95 16.64 22.89
CA PHE A 11 22.83 16.74 24.35
C PHE A 11 23.35 18.08 24.85
N GLU A 12 22.99 18.44 26.08
CA GLU A 12 23.32 19.73 26.67
C GLU A 12 24.35 19.57 27.79
N CYS A 13 25.35 20.46 27.81
CA CYS A 13 26.31 20.52 28.91
C CYS A 13 25.64 21.13 30.16
N PRO A 14 26.20 20.98 31.38
CA PRO A 14 25.63 21.56 32.60
C PRO A 14 25.49 23.10 32.58
N SER A 15 26.23 23.79 31.71
CA SER A 15 26.09 25.24 31.49
C SER A 15 25.04 25.62 30.44
N GLY A 16 24.34 24.66 29.84
CA GLY A 16 23.26 24.90 28.86
C GLY A 16 23.66 24.96 27.37
N HIS A 17 24.91 24.69 27.02
CA HIS A 17 25.34 24.64 25.61
C HIS A 17 24.94 23.33 24.92
N ARG A 18 24.45 23.45 23.68
CA ARG A 18 24.02 22.32 22.84
C ARG A 18 25.21 21.72 22.10
N LEU A 19 25.54 20.48 22.43
CA LEU A 19 26.63 19.72 21.82
C LEU A 19 26.10 18.60 20.94
N LYS A 20 26.90 18.22 19.96
CA LYS A 20 26.64 17.07 19.08
C LYS A 20 27.82 16.12 19.18
N ALA A 21 27.56 14.87 19.56
CA ALA A 21 28.59 13.84 19.64
C ALA A 21 28.14 12.58 18.90
N ASN A 22 29.09 11.84 18.34
CA ASN A 22 28.79 10.55 17.73
C ASN A 22 28.40 9.55 18.85
N PRO A 23 27.33 8.75 18.72
CA PRO A 23 26.94 7.72 19.69
C PRO A 23 28.07 6.72 20.01
N ARG A 24 29.10 6.58 19.15
CA ARG A 24 30.32 5.81 19.46
C ARG A 24 31.10 6.34 20.67
N HIS A 25 30.89 7.60 21.04
CA HIS A 25 31.48 8.24 22.22
C HIS A 25 30.50 8.29 23.41
N ALA A 26 29.35 7.62 23.31
CA ALA A 26 28.43 7.43 24.43
C ALA A 26 29.15 6.83 25.64
N GLY A 27 28.86 7.38 26.82
CA GLY A 27 29.50 6.97 28.08
C GLY A 27 30.91 7.52 28.30
N ARG A 28 31.50 8.26 27.34
CA ARG A 28 32.80 8.94 27.53
C ARG A 28 32.60 10.38 28.01
N ALA A 29 33.54 10.84 28.85
CA ALA A 29 33.62 12.24 29.24
C ALA A 29 34.16 13.08 28.07
N VAL A 30 33.45 14.15 27.73
CA VAL A 30 33.83 15.12 26.72
C VAL A 30 33.85 16.52 27.33
N CYS A 31 34.72 17.37 26.83
CA CYS A 31 34.78 18.78 27.23
C CYS A 31 33.91 19.62 26.30
N CYS A 32 33.10 20.49 26.88
CA CYS A 32 32.33 21.46 26.12
C CYS A 32 33.29 22.49 25.49
N PRO A 33 33.30 22.69 24.16
CA PRO A 33 34.14 23.71 23.52
C PRO A 33 33.72 25.15 23.85
N ALA A 34 32.48 25.36 24.33
CA ALA A 34 31.98 26.70 24.65
C ALA A 34 32.32 27.16 26.08
N CYS A 35 32.35 26.25 27.06
CA CYS A 35 32.58 26.61 28.46
C CYS A 35 33.70 25.81 29.16
N GLY A 36 34.30 24.82 28.50
CA GLY A 36 35.32 23.95 29.09
C GLY A 36 34.80 22.93 30.11
N GLY A 37 33.49 22.93 30.39
CA GLY A 37 32.88 22.00 31.34
C GLY A 37 33.01 20.54 30.89
N LYS A 38 33.37 19.64 31.82
CA LYS A 38 33.40 18.19 31.61
C LYS A 38 31.97 17.65 31.69
N THR A 39 31.50 17.00 30.63
CA THR A 39 30.16 16.42 30.55
C THR A 39 30.26 15.01 29.97
N THR A 40 29.44 14.08 30.47
CA THR A 40 29.43 12.71 29.97
C THR A 40 28.39 12.59 28.88
N VAL A 41 28.77 12.01 27.74
CA VAL A 41 27.82 11.78 26.64
C VAL A 41 26.79 10.75 27.12
N PRO A 42 25.49 11.07 27.14
CA PRO A 42 24.48 10.11 27.56
C PRO A 42 24.46 8.94 26.58
N THR A 43 24.47 7.73 27.13
CA THR A 43 24.19 6.54 26.33
C THR A 43 22.74 6.61 25.91
N PRO A 44 22.44 6.54 24.59
CA PRO A 44 21.11 6.15 24.17
C PRO A 44 21.02 4.69 24.57
N ASP A 45 20.69 4.45 25.83
CA ASP A 45 20.15 3.18 26.24
C ASP A 45 18.94 3.03 25.33
N VAL A 46 19.05 2.13 24.35
CA VAL A 46 17.88 1.39 23.89
C VAL A 46 17.38 0.71 25.15
N LYS A 47 16.69 1.49 25.97
CA LYS A 47 15.59 0.99 26.72
C LYS A 47 14.73 0.40 25.62
N ASP A 48 14.83 -0.91 25.45
CA ASP A 48 13.68 -1.77 25.33
C ASP A 48 12.70 -1.34 26.45
N GLU A 49 12.14 -0.14 26.31
CA GLU A 49 10.89 0.28 26.89
C GLU A 49 9.92 -0.69 26.24
N SER A 50 9.85 -1.87 26.84
CA SER A 50 8.65 -2.63 27.10
C SER A 50 7.48 -2.06 26.31
N PHE A 51 7.51 -2.24 24.99
CA PHE A 51 6.30 -2.32 24.23
C PHE A 51 5.71 -3.60 24.79
N SER A 52 4.89 -3.46 25.83
CA SER A 52 4.13 -4.57 26.38
C SER A 52 3.59 -5.33 25.19
N ALA A 53 3.73 -6.67 25.17
CA ALA A 53 3.29 -7.46 24.03
C ALA A 53 1.86 -7.06 23.59
N SER A 54 1.04 -6.59 24.52
CA SER A 54 -0.26 -5.96 24.31
C SER A 54 -0.27 -4.68 23.45
N ALA A 55 0.70 -3.77 23.60
CA ALA A 55 0.84 -2.58 22.75
C ALA A 55 1.31 -2.94 21.34
N VAL A 56 2.21 -3.91 21.21
CA VAL A 56 2.65 -4.44 19.90
C VAL A 56 1.49 -5.18 19.22
N VAL A 57 0.67 -5.92 19.97
CA VAL A 57 -0.54 -6.59 19.45
C VAL A 57 -1.57 -5.57 18.95
N ARG A 58 -1.78 -4.45 19.64
CA ARG A 58 -2.69 -3.39 19.18
C ARG A 58 -2.18 -2.71 17.89
N LEU A 59 -0.87 -2.46 17.79
CA LEU A 59 -0.27 -1.97 16.54
C LEU A 59 -0.33 -3.03 15.41
N LEU A 60 -0.14 -4.30 15.73
CA LEU A 60 -0.24 -5.41 14.78
C LEU A 60 -1.69 -5.64 14.31
N GLU A 61 -2.69 -5.39 15.16
CA GLU A 61 -4.12 -5.42 14.79
C GLU A 61 -4.50 -4.24 13.88
N GLU A 62 -3.95 -3.05 14.13
CA GLU A 62 -4.09 -1.93 13.19
C GLU A 62 -3.33 -2.16 11.88
N SER A 63 -2.31 -3.03 11.85
CA SER A 63 -1.65 -3.44 10.61
C SER A 63 -2.29 -4.64 9.89
N LYS A 64 -3.08 -5.48 10.57
CA LYS A 64 -4.06 -6.37 9.91
C LYS A 64 -5.20 -5.55 9.27
N SER A 65 -5.54 -4.42 9.89
CA SER A 65 -6.41 -3.39 9.30
C SER A 65 -5.71 -2.57 8.22
N SER A 66 -4.37 -2.45 8.26
CA SER A 66 -3.54 -1.81 7.21
C SER A 66 -3.22 -2.72 6.04
N SER A 67 -3.78 -3.93 5.99
CA SER A 67 -4.12 -4.50 4.69
C SER A 67 -4.92 -3.48 3.86
N SER A 68 -5.73 -2.60 4.48
CA SER A 68 -6.72 -1.77 3.78
C SER A 68 -6.18 -0.75 2.78
N VAL A 69 -4.91 -0.33 2.87
CA VAL A 69 -4.34 0.63 1.89
C VAL A 69 -3.86 -0.08 0.61
N LEU A 70 -3.44 -1.34 0.71
CA LEU A 70 -3.37 -2.22 -0.48
C LEU A 70 -4.77 -2.77 -0.86
N ARG A 71 -5.68 -2.99 0.12
CA ARG A 71 -7.02 -3.55 -0.17
C ARG A 71 -7.98 -2.62 -0.88
N ARG A 72 -7.82 -1.29 -0.86
CA ARG A 72 -8.74 -0.43 -1.62
C ARG A 72 -8.63 -0.70 -3.12
N ARG A 73 -7.40 -0.79 -3.64
CA ARG A 73 -7.20 -1.14 -5.05
C ARG A 73 -7.56 -2.59 -5.35
N ASP A 74 -7.25 -3.53 -4.46
CA ASP A 74 -7.61 -4.95 -4.68
C ASP A 74 -9.12 -5.18 -4.63
N LEU A 75 -9.85 -4.56 -3.69
CA LEU A 75 -11.30 -4.74 -3.60
C LEU A 75 -12.01 -4.05 -4.77
N GLU A 76 -11.61 -2.84 -5.17
CA GLU A 76 -12.17 -2.19 -6.35
C GLU A 76 -11.81 -2.91 -7.66
N SER A 77 -10.61 -3.51 -7.75
CA SER A 77 -10.22 -4.32 -8.91
C SER A 77 -10.96 -5.65 -8.94
N GLN A 78 -11.19 -6.27 -7.78
CA GLN A 78 -12.01 -7.47 -7.63
C GLN A 78 -13.47 -7.16 -7.95
N GLN A 79 -14.03 -6.05 -7.48
CA GLN A 79 -15.39 -5.60 -7.79
C GLN A 79 -15.55 -5.31 -9.28
N ARG A 80 -14.62 -4.58 -9.91
CA ARG A 80 -14.63 -4.36 -11.37
C ARG A 80 -14.50 -5.66 -12.16
N ALA A 81 -13.63 -6.58 -11.76
CA ALA A 81 -13.49 -7.87 -12.41
C ALA A 81 -14.76 -8.73 -12.27
N GLN A 82 -15.43 -8.67 -11.11
CA GLN A 82 -16.72 -9.31 -10.87
C GLN A 82 -17.83 -8.69 -11.73
N GLU A 83 -17.93 -7.37 -11.81
CA GLU A 83 -18.89 -6.68 -12.68
C GLU A 83 -18.65 -7.03 -14.15
N ILE A 84 -17.41 -6.99 -14.64
CA ILE A 84 -17.05 -7.39 -16.01
C ILE A 84 -17.40 -8.86 -16.27
N ALA A 85 -17.15 -9.76 -15.31
CA ALA A 85 -17.54 -11.16 -15.41
C ALA A 85 -19.08 -11.36 -15.41
N GLN A 86 -19.82 -10.43 -14.81
CA GLN A 86 -21.29 -10.45 -14.73
C GLN A 86 -21.98 -9.81 -15.94
N LEU A 87 -21.26 -9.08 -16.82
CA LEU A 87 -21.82 -8.63 -18.10
C LEU A 87 -22.16 -9.85 -18.95
N LYS A 88 -23.45 -10.10 -19.17
CA LYS A 88 -23.96 -11.20 -20.00
C LYS A 88 -24.43 -10.68 -21.35
N THR A 89 -24.18 -11.45 -22.41
CA THR A 89 -24.70 -11.21 -23.76
C THR A 89 -25.43 -12.47 -24.25
N ALA A 90 -26.37 -12.33 -25.18
CA ALA A 90 -27.09 -13.46 -25.76
C ALA A 90 -26.33 -14.01 -26.96
N CYS A 91 -26.19 -15.33 -27.04
CA CYS A 91 -25.61 -15.98 -28.22
C CYS A 91 -26.52 -15.79 -29.45
N PRO A 92 -26.01 -15.36 -30.63
CA PRO A 92 -26.85 -15.12 -31.81
C PRO A 92 -27.42 -16.40 -32.46
N ARG A 93 -26.94 -17.58 -32.06
CA ARG A 93 -27.39 -18.87 -32.62
C ARG A 93 -28.36 -19.59 -31.72
N CYS A 94 -28.08 -19.68 -30.43
CA CYS A 94 -28.90 -20.42 -29.47
C CYS A 94 -29.65 -19.53 -28.48
N HIS A 95 -29.43 -18.21 -28.52
CA HIS A 95 -30.06 -17.20 -27.65
C HIS A 95 -29.77 -17.34 -26.14
N GLU A 96 -28.95 -18.32 -25.75
CA GLU A 96 -28.56 -18.52 -24.36
C GLU A 96 -27.65 -17.39 -23.85
N LEU A 97 -27.83 -17.04 -22.58
CA LEU A 97 -27.04 -15.99 -21.92
C LEU A 97 -25.65 -16.52 -21.58
N ILE A 98 -24.64 -15.81 -22.05
CA ILE A 98 -23.23 -16.18 -21.89
C ILE A 98 -22.42 -14.99 -21.37
N ALA A 99 -21.27 -15.27 -20.76
CA ALA A 99 -20.36 -14.21 -20.33
C ALA A 99 -19.90 -13.40 -21.54
N SER A 100 -19.97 -12.07 -21.44
CA SER A 100 -19.55 -11.13 -22.49
C SER A 100 -18.07 -11.28 -22.88
N SER A 101 -17.26 -11.84 -21.98
CA SER A 101 -15.84 -12.19 -22.20
C SER A 101 -15.62 -13.54 -22.89
N SER A 102 -16.66 -14.36 -23.09
CA SER A 102 -16.50 -15.67 -23.71
C SER A 102 -16.36 -15.57 -25.23
N ARG A 103 -15.27 -16.13 -25.78
CA ARG A 103 -15.06 -16.20 -27.24
C ARG A 103 -15.74 -17.39 -27.90
N ILE A 104 -16.22 -18.36 -27.11
CA ILE A 104 -16.89 -19.56 -27.60
C ILE A 104 -18.15 -19.77 -26.74
N CYS A 105 -19.31 -19.91 -27.39
CA CYS A 105 -20.54 -20.23 -26.68
C CYS A 105 -20.46 -21.65 -26.08
N PRO A 106 -20.65 -21.83 -24.77
CA PRO A 106 -20.57 -23.15 -24.15
C PRO A 106 -21.69 -24.10 -24.61
N HIS A 107 -22.83 -23.57 -25.05
CA HIS A 107 -24.03 -24.33 -25.41
C HIS A 107 -24.01 -24.85 -26.86
N CYS A 108 -23.64 -24.01 -27.83
CA CYS A 108 -23.66 -24.38 -29.25
C CYS A 108 -22.27 -24.39 -29.92
N LYS A 109 -21.21 -24.12 -29.15
CA LYS A 109 -19.81 -24.06 -29.61
C LYS A 109 -19.54 -23.07 -30.74
N LEU A 110 -20.44 -22.11 -30.96
CA LEU A 110 -20.25 -21.02 -31.89
C LEU A 110 -19.10 -20.11 -31.40
N TYR A 111 -18.20 -19.75 -32.32
CA TYR A 111 -17.17 -18.74 -32.07
C TYR A 111 -17.77 -17.33 -32.16
N LEU A 112 -17.52 -16.52 -31.14
CA LEU A 112 -18.03 -15.16 -31.02
C LEU A 112 -16.87 -14.20 -31.30
N ALA A 113 -16.97 -13.45 -32.39
CA ALA A 113 -16.06 -12.32 -32.62
C ALA A 113 -16.30 -11.28 -31.50
N ALA A 114 -15.22 -10.65 -31.00
CA ALA A 114 -15.29 -9.73 -29.86
C ALA A 114 -16.44 -8.71 -30.05
N PRO A 115 -17.19 -8.37 -28.97
CA PRO A 115 -18.32 -7.46 -29.08
C PRO A 115 -17.81 -6.07 -29.43
N ASP A 116 -17.82 -5.74 -30.71
CA ASP A 116 -17.69 -4.38 -31.21
C ASP A 116 -18.91 -3.62 -30.70
N GLN A 117 -18.70 -2.72 -29.72
CA GLN A 117 -19.78 -1.97 -29.05
C GLN A 117 -20.49 -0.96 -29.97
N THR A 118 -20.43 -1.11 -31.28
CA THR A 118 -20.84 -0.10 -32.25
C THR A 118 -22.27 -0.28 -32.79
N ARG A 119 -23.19 -0.88 -32.01
CA ARG A 119 -24.62 -0.87 -32.36
C ARG A 119 -25.56 -0.67 -31.17
N LEU A 120 -25.34 0.38 -30.39
CA LEU A 120 -26.47 1.22 -29.98
C LEU A 120 -26.79 2.15 -31.15
N GLY A 121 -27.84 1.84 -31.91
CA GLY A 121 -28.42 2.79 -32.87
C GLY A 121 -28.54 2.31 -34.31
N SER A 122 -29.58 1.53 -34.59
CA SER A 122 -30.31 1.54 -35.87
C SER A 122 -31.56 0.69 -35.69
N MET A 123 -32.67 1.22 -35.18
CA MET A 123 -33.81 1.61 -36.04
C MET A 123 -33.78 0.95 -37.43
N PHE A 124 -34.60 -0.07 -37.64
CA PHE A 124 -35.38 -0.33 -38.87
C PHE A 124 -36.41 -1.41 -38.50
N ARG A 125 -37.61 -1.03 -38.02
CA ARG A 125 -38.83 -0.76 -38.80
C ARG A 125 -39.10 -1.77 -39.94
N ARG A 126 -40.25 -2.45 -39.80
CA ARG A 126 -41.19 -2.94 -40.84
C ARG A 126 -40.72 -4.18 -41.63
N ALA A 127 -41.58 -5.10 -42.08
CA ALA A 127 -43.03 -5.27 -41.97
C ALA A 127 -43.37 -6.74 -42.34
N PHE A 128 -44.54 -7.18 -41.92
CA PHE A 128 -45.27 -8.33 -42.45
C PHE A 128 -45.34 -8.30 -43.98
N GLY A 129 -45.26 -9.49 -44.58
CA GLY A 129 -45.53 -9.78 -45.99
C GLY A 129 -45.48 -11.29 -46.20
#